data_AF-A0A2H0WP91-F1
#
_entry.id   AF-A0A2H0WP91-F1
#
_cell.length_a   1.000
_cell.length_b   1.000
_cell.length_c   1.000
_cell.angle_alpha   90.00
_cell.angle_beta   90.00
_cell.angle_gamma   90.00
#
_symmetry.space_group_name_H-M   'P 1'
#
loop_
_entity.id
_entity.type
_entity.pdbx_description
1 polymer ?
#
loop_
_entity_poly.entity_id
_entity_poly.type
_entity_poly.pdbx_seq_one_letter_code
_entity_poly.pdbx_strand_id
1 'polypeptide(L)'
;GGVYYSLKNFNQAATYFLQATNLKPDHANAHYNLANALRELGAFADAKTEYETTQTLVKADSADYQKVTAELEEVKRRLPATTPAPVDTSTSELSTPQPPSEGIEPPLELPNEGPPTTTETPVTSEEQPQP
;
A
#
# COMPACT_ATOMS: atom_id res chain seq x y z
N GLY A 1 14.17 -8.66 3.88
CA GLY A 1 14.30 -7.91 5.14
C GLY A 1 15.74 -7.83 5.60
N GLY A 2 16.26 -8.90 6.22
CA GLY A 2 17.57 -8.88 6.92
C GLY A 2 18.76 -8.38 6.09
N VAL A 3 18.89 -8.80 4.83
CA VAL A 3 19.97 -8.32 3.93
C VAL A 3 19.92 -6.79 3.75
N TYR A 4 18.75 -6.22 3.50
CA TYR A 4 18.59 -4.77 3.37
C TYR A 4 18.88 -4.04 4.68
N TYR A 5 18.53 -4.65 5.82
CA TYR A 5 18.85 -4.10 7.14
C TYR A 5 20.37 -4.04 7.36
N SER A 6 21.11 -5.11 7.04
CA SER A 6 22.57 -5.12 7.11
C SER A 6 23.23 -4.10 6.18
N LEU A 7 22.60 -3.80 5.04
CA LEU A 7 23.02 -2.76 4.11
C LEU A 7 22.61 -1.34 4.55
N LYS A 8 22.02 -1.17 5.74
CA LYS A 8 21.44 0.08 6.25
C LYS A 8 20.37 0.70 5.34
N ASN A 9 19.82 -0.10 4.42
CA ASN A 9 18.68 0.30 3.61
C ASN A 9 17.38 -0.02 4.38
N PHE A 10 17.11 0.81 5.38
CA PHE A 10 16.03 0.57 6.33
C PHE A 10 14.63 0.69 5.72
N ASN A 11 14.46 1.54 4.70
CA ASN A 11 13.21 1.63 3.95
C ASN A 11 12.84 0.29 3.31
N GLN A 12 13.75 -0.30 2.54
CA GLN A 12 13.51 -1.61 1.94
C GLN A 12 13.39 -2.71 3.01
N ALA A 13 14.20 -2.65 4.07
CA ALA A 13 14.10 -3.61 5.17
C ALA A 13 12.69 -3.62 5.78
N ALA A 14 12.14 -2.44 6.10
CA ALA A 14 10.80 -2.28 6.64
C ALA A 14 9.74 -2.82 5.67
N THR A 15 9.81 -2.51 4.37
CA THR A 15 8.86 -3.05 3.37
C THR A 15 8.82 -4.58 3.39
N TYR A 16 9.98 -5.24 3.37
CA TYR A 16 10.01 -6.71 3.38
C TYR A 16 9.64 -7.32 4.73
N PHE A 17 9.94 -6.66 5.84
CA PHE A 17 9.50 -7.15 7.16
C PHE A 17 7.99 -6.98 7.35
N LEU A 18 7.40 -5.88 6.85
CA LEU A 18 5.95 -5.69 6.82
C LEU A 18 5.25 -6.76 5.97
N GLN A 19 5.82 -7.14 4.83
CA GLN A 19 5.28 -8.28 4.08
C GLN A 19 5.34 -9.57 4.90
N ALA A 20 6.41 -9.79 5.67
CA ALA A 20 6.53 -10.96 6.52
C ALA A 20 5.49 -10.98 7.66
N THR A 21 5.19 -9.83 8.28
CA THR A 21 4.13 -9.73 9.30
C THR A 21 2.74 -9.96 8.70
N ASN A 22 2.49 -9.48 7.48
CA ASN A 22 1.23 -9.74 6.77
C ASN A 22 1.04 -11.23 6.40
N LEU A 23 2.13 -11.93 6.07
CA LEU A 23 2.09 -13.36 5.75
C LEU A 23 1.97 -14.24 6.99
N LYS A 24 2.58 -13.82 8.11
CA LYS A 24 2.54 -14.52 9.40
C LYS A 24 2.41 -13.53 10.55
N PRO A 25 1.17 -13.21 10.96
CA PRO A 25 0.91 -12.24 12.04
C PRO A 25 1.41 -12.68 13.43
N ASP A 26 1.70 -13.96 13.61
CA ASP A 26 2.22 -14.54 14.85
C ASP A 26 3.76 -14.68 14.86
N HIS A 27 4.43 -14.20 13.82
CA HIS A 27 5.88 -14.32 13.69
C HIS A 27 6.60 -13.19 14.42
N ALA A 28 6.86 -13.39 15.72
CA ALA A 28 7.50 -12.42 16.62
C ALA A 28 8.79 -11.80 16.04
N ASN A 29 9.64 -12.61 15.39
CA ASN A 29 10.88 -12.12 14.80
C ASN A 29 10.66 -11.15 13.62
N ALA A 30 9.55 -11.23 12.89
CA ALA A 30 9.23 -10.29 11.81
C ALA A 30 8.82 -8.94 12.40
N HIS A 31 7.94 -8.95 13.41
CA HIS A 31 7.55 -7.75 14.16
C HIS A 31 8.77 -7.08 14.80
N TYR A 32 9.66 -7.84 15.46
CA TYR A 32 10.88 -7.30 16.07
C TYR A 32 11.81 -6.65 15.04
N ASN A 33 12.00 -7.29 13.90
CA ASN A 33 12.87 -6.77 12.85
C ASN A 33 12.25 -5.58 12.10
N LEU A 34 10.93 -5.55 11.95
CA LEU A 34 10.20 -4.40 11.45
C LEU A 34 10.35 -3.21 12.40
N ALA A 35 10.15 -3.43 13.70
CA ALA A 35 10.33 -2.43 14.75
C ALA A 35 11.75 -1.83 14.73
N ASN A 36 12.77 -2.68 14.62
CA ASN A 36 14.16 -2.23 14.47
C ASN A 36 14.33 -1.35 13.22
N ALA A 37 13.82 -1.77 12.07
CA ALA A 37 13.93 -1.00 10.83
C ALA A 37 13.23 0.37 10.94
N LEU A 38 12.04 0.40 11.55
CA LEU A 38 11.27 1.63 11.80
C LEU A 38 12.00 2.56 12.79
N ARG A 39 12.62 2.00 13.83
CA ARG A 39 13.45 2.76 14.78
C ARG A 39 14.62 3.43 14.08
N GLU A 40 15.33 2.73 13.19
CA GLU A 40 16.44 3.29 12.41
C GLU A 40 15.97 4.37 11.40
N LEU A 41 14.71 4.31 10.97
CA LEU A 41 14.06 5.34 10.16
C LEU A 41 13.56 6.54 10.97
N GLY A 42 13.59 6.48 12.31
CA GLY A 42 13.02 7.50 13.19
C GLY A 42 11.50 7.44 13.34
N ALA A 43 10.85 6.41 12.78
CA ALA A 43 9.41 6.16 12.92
C ALA A 43 9.11 5.51 14.29
N PHE A 44 9.37 6.24 15.37
CA PHE A 44 9.32 5.71 16.73
C PHE A 44 7.91 5.26 17.17
N ALA A 45 6.85 5.90 16.68
CA ALA A 45 5.48 5.52 17.00
C ALA A 45 5.14 4.12 16.45
N ASP A 46 5.48 3.89 15.18
CA ASP A 46 5.25 2.60 14.53
C ASP A 46 6.18 1.53 15.11
N ALA A 47 7.45 1.88 15.38
CA ALA A 47 8.39 0.96 16.04
C ALA A 47 7.88 0.49 17.41
N LYS A 48 7.27 1.38 18.20
CA LYS A 48 6.66 1.04 19.50
C LYS A 48 5.58 -0.01 19.32
N THR A 49 4.65 0.18 18.38
CA THR A 49 3.55 -0.76 18.10
C THR A 49 4.06 -2.15 17.74
N GLU A 50 5.09 -2.22 16.90
CA GLU A 50 5.68 -3.48 16.46
C GLU A 50 6.47 -4.19 17.58
N TYR A 51 7.15 -3.43 18.45
CA TYR A 51 7.76 -3.98 19.66
C TYR A 51 6.73 -4.48 20.67
N GLU A 52 5.61 -3.77 20.88
CA GLU A 52 4.51 -4.23 21.74
C GLU A 52 3.93 -5.54 21.20
N THR A 53 3.72 -5.63 19.89
CA THR A 53 3.28 -6.89 19.25
C THR A 53 4.30 -8.01 19.44
N THR A 54 5.59 -7.73 19.31
CA THR A 54 6.64 -8.72 19.60
C THR A 54 6.55 -9.19 21.06
N GLN A 55 6.36 -8.26 22.02
CA GLN A 55 6.26 -8.56 23.44
C GLN A 55 5.05 -9.45 23.78
N THR A 56 3.92 -9.30 23.09
CA THR A 56 2.74 -10.17 23.29
C THR A 56 2.92 -11.57 22.72
N LEU A 57 3.75 -11.72 21.67
CA LEU A 57 4.01 -13.00 21.00
C LEU A 57 5.08 -13.86 21.68
N VAL A 58 6.00 -13.25 22.45
CA VAL A 58 7.07 -13.96 23.15
C VAL A 58 6.73 -14.26 24.60
N LYS A 59 7.40 -15.24 25.21
CA LYS A 59 7.18 -15.60 26.62
C LYS A 59 7.88 -14.62 27.56
N ALA A 60 7.23 -14.24 28.66
CA ALA A 60 7.73 -13.26 29.62
C ALA A 60 9.10 -13.61 30.26
N ASP A 61 9.43 -14.89 30.35
CA ASP A 61 10.69 -15.41 30.89
C ASP A 61 11.82 -15.53 29.84
N SER A 62 11.53 -15.24 28.57
CA SER A 62 12.49 -15.37 27.47
C SER A 62 13.46 -14.19 27.39
N ALA A 63 14.65 -14.46 26.85
CA ALA A 63 15.63 -13.42 26.53
C ALA A 63 15.07 -12.40 25.52
N ASP A 64 14.24 -12.85 24.58
CA ASP A 64 13.59 -11.99 23.60
C ASP A 64 12.64 -10.98 24.26
N TYR A 65 11.91 -11.41 25.31
CA TYR A 65 11.06 -10.51 26.10
C TYR A 65 11.87 -9.42 26.80
N GLN A 66 13.00 -9.78 27.41
CA GLN A 66 13.88 -8.80 28.05
C GLN A 66 14.47 -7.82 27.03
N LYS A 67 14.87 -8.34 25.86
CA LYS A 67 15.40 -7.55 24.76
C LYS A 67 14.37 -6.54 24.24
N VAL A 68 13.17 -7.00 23.89
CA VAL A 68 12.12 -6.09 23.39
C VAL A 68 11.70 -5.08 24.44
N THR A 69 11.68 -5.45 25.72
CA THR A 69 11.37 -4.51 26.81
C THR A 69 12.40 -3.38 26.87
N ALA A 70 13.69 -3.69 26.79
CA ALA A 70 14.73 -2.67 26.79
C ALA A 70 14.65 -1.74 25.57
N GLU A 71 14.40 -2.30 24.39
CA GLU A 71 14.27 -1.54 23.14
C GLU A 71 13.02 -0.66 23.12
N LEU A 72 11.90 -1.18 23.64
CA LEU A 72 10.64 -0.46 23.75
C LEU A 72 10.79 0.78 24.66
N GLU A 73 11.52 0.66 25.76
CA GLU A 73 11.79 1.80 26.65
C GLU A 73 12.69 2.87 25.99
N GLU A 74 13.66 2.48 25.16
CA GLU A 74 14.43 3.46 24.36
C GLU A 74 13.53 4.18 23.35
N VAL A 75 12.68 3.44 22.63
CA VAL A 75 11.75 4.05 21.67
C VAL A 75 10.78 5.01 22.37
N LYS A 76 10.27 4.65 23.55
CA LYS A 76 9.42 5.54 24.35
C LYS A 76 10.14 6.81 24.82
N ARG A 77 11.44 6.75 25.11
CA ARG A 77 12.24 7.95 25.42
C ARG A 77 12.42 8.88 24.22
N ARG A 78 12.45 8.32 23.01
CA ARG A 78 12.61 9.06 21.75
C ARG A 78 11.29 9.62 21.22
N LEU A 79 10.17 9.01 21.60
CA LEU A 79 8.87 9.59 21.39
C LEU A 79 8.77 10.87 22.23
N PRO A 80 8.61 12.04 21.60
CA PRO A 80 8.24 13.21 22.38
C PRO A 80 6.91 12.92 23.09
N ALA A 81 6.74 13.44 24.31
CA ALA A 81 5.44 13.51 24.97
C ALA A 81 4.54 14.47 24.18
N THR A 82 4.18 14.11 22.96
CA THR A 82 3.41 14.94 22.05
C THR A 82 1.96 14.60 22.31
N THR A 83 1.35 15.43 23.17
CA THR A 83 -0.02 15.92 22.99
C THR A 83 -0.42 15.81 21.53
N PRO A 84 -1.56 15.21 21.16
CA PRO A 84 -1.92 15.06 19.76
C PRO A 84 -1.97 16.44 19.11
N ALA A 85 -0.92 16.77 18.36
CA ALA A 85 -0.99 17.85 17.40
C ALA A 85 -2.07 17.43 16.39
N PRO A 86 -2.99 18.33 16.03
CA PRO A 86 -4.06 17.98 15.10
C PRO A 86 -3.41 17.44 13.84
N VAL A 87 -3.86 16.27 13.43
CA VAL A 87 -3.51 15.64 12.16
C VAL A 87 -3.80 16.66 11.06
N ASP A 88 -2.76 17.32 10.57
CA ASP A 88 -2.78 17.90 9.25
C ASP A 88 -2.85 16.70 8.31
N THR A 89 -4.08 16.33 8.00
CA THR A 89 -4.42 15.44 6.91
C THR A 89 -3.98 16.16 5.64
N SER A 90 -2.68 16.06 5.33
CA SER A 90 -2.22 16.11 3.95
C SER A 90 -2.74 14.86 3.27
N THR A 91 -4.04 14.87 3.04
CA THR A 91 -4.74 14.08 2.05
C THR A 91 -4.04 14.41 0.74
N SER A 92 -3.08 13.58 0.35
CA SER A 92 -2.77 13.42 -1.07
C SER A 92 -4.02 12.80 -1.68
N GLU A 93 -5.01 13.66 -1.98
CA GLU A 93 -6.06 13.31 -2.91
C GLU A 93 -5.35 13.01 -4.22
N LEU A 94 -5.19 11.72 -4.50
CA LEU A 94 -5.00 11.22 -5.85
C LEU A 94 -6.24 11.67 -6.61
N SER A 95 -6.15 12.84 -7.24
CA SER A 95 -7.17 13.34 -8.15
C SER A 95 -7.20 12.40 -9.34
N THR A 96 -8.03 11.37 -9.26
CA THR A 96 -8.48 10.65 -10.44
C THR A 96 -9.32 11.66 -11.24
N PRO A 97 -9.00 11.92 -12.51
CA PRO A 97 -9.88 12.76 -13.32
C PRO A 97 -11.25 12.08 -13.40
N GLN A 98 -12.26 12.73 -12.83
CA GLN A 98 -13.65 12.35 -13.01
C GLN A 98 -14.00 12.54 -14.50
N PRO A 99 -14.48 11.51 -15.21
CA PRO A 99 -15.04 11.72 -16.54
C PRO A 99 -16.23 12.68 -16.42
N PRO A 100 -16.44 13.59 -17.38
CA PRO A 100 -17.55 14.53 -17.34
C PRO A 100 -18.87 13.76 -17.34
N SER A 101 -19.71 14.05 -16.35
CA SER A 101 -21.10 13.61 -16.30
C SER A 101 -21.89 14.28 -17.43
N GLU A 102 -21.94 13.68 -18.61
CA GLU A 102 -22.92 14.02 -19.63
C GLU A 102 -24.27 13.37 -19.30
N GLY A 103 -25.06 14.09 -18.51
CA GLY A 103 -26.49 13.87 -18.43
C GLY A 103 -27.17 14.53 -19.63
N ILE A 104 -27.36 13.78 -20.72
CA ILE A 104 -28.41 14.04 -21.70
C ILE A 104 -28.94 12.67 -22.15
N GLU A 105 -29.91 12.13 -21.40
CA GLU A 105 -30.74 11.04 -21.92
C GLU A 105 -31.64 11.63 -23.03
N PRO A 106 -31.57 11.15 -24.28
CA PRO A 106 -32.60 11.48 -25.26
C PRO A 106 -33.88 10.70 -24.93
N PRO A 107 -35.08 11.26 -25.15
CA PRO A 107 -36.31 10.49 -25.00
C PRO A 107 -36.31 9.31 -25.97
N LEU A 108 -36.68 8.14 -25.48
CA LEU A 108 -36.94 6.95 -26.29
C LEU A 108 -38.14 7.21 -27.22
N GLU A 109 -37.88 7.64 -28.45
CA GLU A 109 -38.84 7.51 -29.55
C GLU A 109 -38.56 6.20 -30.29
N LEU A 110 -39.54 5.28 -30.24
CA LEU A 110 -39.56 4.03 -31.00
C LEU A 110 -39.83 4.33 -32.49
N PRO A 111 -38.90 4.04 -33.42
CA PRO A 111 -39.20 4.06 -34.84
C PRO A 111 -39.82 2.71 -35.23
N ASN A 112 -41.12 2.72 -35.50
CA ASN A 112 -41.81 1.63 -36.20
C ASN A 112 -41.80 1.91 -37.70
N GLU A 113 -40.81 1.42 -38.46
CA GLU A 113 -40.93 1.23 -39.93
C GLU A 113 -39.97 0.11 -40.44
N GLY A 114 -40.57 -0.99 -40.94
CA GLY A 114 -40.22 -1.69 -42.20
C GLY A 114 -38.90 -2.50 -42.36
N PRO A 115 -38.94 -3.70 -43.00
CA PRO A 115 -37.74 -4.47 -43.40
C PRO A 115 -37.14 -3.94 -44.74
N PRO A 116 -35.99 -4.48 -45.22
CA PRO A 116 -34.86 -3.71 -45.74
C PRO A 116 -34.93 -3.42 -47.25
N THR A 117 -34.33 -2.31 -47.69
CA THR A 117 -33.98 -2.11 -49.09
C THR A 117 -32.50 -2.33 -49.30
N THR A 118 -32.20 -3.50 -49.86
CA THR A 118 -30.95 -3.87 -50.53
C THR A 118 -30.74 -2.95 -51.74
N THR A 119 -29.56 -2.34 -51.92
CA THR A 119 -28.99 -1.88 -53.22
C THR A 119 -27.55 -1.44 -52.95
N GLU A 120 -26.58 -2.34 -53.11
CA GLU A 120 -25.65 -2.46 -54.25
C GLU A 120 -24.29 -1.75 -54.03
N THR A 121 -23.26 -2.56 -54.21
CA THR A 121 -21.83 -2.24 -54.33
C THR A 121 -21.58 -1.52 -55.67
N PRO A 122 -20.43 -0.85 -55.88
CA PRO A 122 -19.30 -1.61 -56.40
C PRO A 122 -17.92 -1.23 -55.87
N VAL A 123 -17.13 -2.29 -55.67
CA VAL A 123 -15.68 -2.45 -55.90
C VAL A 123 -14.95 -1.30 -56.61
N THR A 124 -13.81 -0.91 -56.04
CA THR A 124 -12.60 -0.63 -56.82
C THR A 124 -11.41 -1.18 -56.04
N SER A 125 -10.89 -2.29 -56.54
CA SER A 125 -9.56 -2.79 -56.27
C SER A 125 -8.56 -1.85 -56.95
N GLU A 126 -7.54 -1.40 -56.23
CA GLU A 126 -6.30 -0.98 -56.89
C GLU A 126 -5.12 -1.69 -56.24
N GLU A 127 -4.49 -2.46 -57.10
CA GLU A 127 -3.34 -3.35 -56.99
C GLU A 127 -2.05 -2.58 -56.67
N GLN A 128 -1.22 -3.14 -55.79
CA GLN A 128 0.16 -2.68 -55.62
C GLN A 128 1.08 -3.91 -55.60
N PRO A 129 1.92 -4.12 -56.62
CA PRO A 129 2.95 -5.16 -56.60
C PRO A 129 4.22 -4.58 -55.94
N GLN A 130 4.87 -5.38 -55.10
CA GLN A 130 6.21 -5.10 -54.58
C GLN A 130 7.08 -6.35 -54.81
N PRO A 131 8.39 -6.15 -55.06
CA PRO A 131 9.25 -7.05 -55.83
C PRO A 131 9.70 -8.33 -55.12
#